data_AF-A0AAD6RTN7-F1
#
_entry.id   AF-A0AAD6RTN7-F1
#
_cell.length_a   1.000
_cell.length_b   1.000
_cell.length_c   1.000
_cell.angle_alpha   90.00
_cell.angle_beta   90.00
_cell.angle_gamma   90.00
#
_symmetry.space_group_name_H-M   'P 1'
#
loop_
_entity.id
_entity.type
_entity.pdbx_description
1 polymer ?
#
loop_
_entity_poly.entity_id
_entity_poly.type
_entity_poly.pdbx_seq_one_letter_code
_entity_poly.pdbx_strand_id
1 'polypeptide(L)'
;MLVCCFLTGCCYITCHYIQKLKIIAVLIYIYIKKNRERRETMERLKTDMVEIGEGQKRIREGQREIRQKFEEIESECRSLKEETMNIAKQSDYNQIRINLMFSILKAREDNNFAHADHLTGLLREEMEKQEQGKPGLVG
;
A
#
# COMPACT_ATOMS: atom_id res chain seq x y z
N MET A 1 66.34 68.29 24.05
CA MET A 1 65.81 66.92 23.98
C MET A 1 64.28 66.91 24.16
N LEU A 2 63.53 67.69 23.39
CA LEU A 2 62.05 67.76 23.52
C LEU A 2 61.32 67.81 22.16
N VAL A 3 62.00 67.37 21.08
CA VAL A 3 61.42 67.36 19.73
C VAL A 3 61.10 65.92 19.24
N CYS A 4 61.49 64.87 19.97
CA CYS A 4 61.19 63.48 19.57
C CYS A 4 59.85 62.91 20.10
N CYS A 5 59.18 63.54 21.06
CA CYS A 5 57.99 62.94 21.69
C CYS A 5 56.66 63.25 20.99
N PHE A 6 56.57 64.27 20.13
CA PHE A 6 55.33 64.60 19.42
C PHE A 6 55.15 63.87 18.08
N LEU A 7 56.25 63.45 17.44
CA LEU A 7 56.20 62.71 16.17
C LEU A 7 55.89 61.20 16.37
N THR A 8 56.23 60.63 17.52
CA THR A 8 56.01 59.19 17.81
C THR A 8 54.58 58.88 18.28
N GLY A 9 53.93 59.79 19.01
CA GLY A 9 52.55 59.61 19.48
C GLY A 9 51.49 59.65 18.37
N CYS A 10 51.65 60.52 17.38
CA CYS A 10 50.74 60.60 16.22
C CYS A 10 50.87 59.35 15.31
N CYS A 11 52.07 58.78 15.23
CA CYS A 11 52.34 57.54 14.49
C CYS A 11 51.75 56.30 15.20
N TYR A 12 51.74 56.27 16.54
CA TYR A 12 51.15 55.18 17.31
C TYR A 12 49.62 55.12 17.19
N ILE A 13 48.94 56.27 17.30
CA ILE A 13 47.47 56.35 17.22
C ILE A 13 46.99 55.96 15.82
N THR A 14 47.66 56.48 14.77
CA THR A 14 47.34 56.14 13.38
C THR A 14 47.64 54.68 13.07
N CYS A 15 48.77 54.13 13.54
CA CYS A 15 49.10 52.71 13.40
C CYS A 15 48.07 51.79 14.09
N HIS A 16 47.67 52.12 15.33
CA HIS A 16 46.64 51.35 16.06
C HIS A 16 45.27 51.45 15.38
N TYR A 17 44.91 52.61 14.82
CA TYR A 17 43.68 52.78 14.05
C TYR A 17 43.68 51.96 12.76
N ILE A 18 44.79 51.98 12.01
CA ILE A 18 44.98 51.15 10.80
C ILE A 18 44.93 49.66 11.15
N GLN A 19 45.50 49.25 12.28
CA GLN A 19 45.48 47.86 12.73
C GLN A 19 44.06 47.42 13.11
N LYS A 20 43.27 48.29 13.77
CA LYS A 20 41.83 48.04 14.02
C LYS A 20 41.03 47.95 12.72
N LEU A 21 41.26 48.83 11.74
CA LEU A 21 40.59 48.77 10.44
C LEU A 21 40.88 47.46 9.69
N LYS A 22 42.13 46.98 9.74
CA LYS A 22 42.51 45.68 9.15
C LYS A 22 41.78 44.52 9.83
N ILE A 23 41.69 44.53 11.17
CA ILE A 23 40.95 43.50 11.92
C ILE A 23 39.46 43.53 11.54
N ILE A 24 38.85 44.71 11.48
CA ILE A 24 37.45 44.88 11.06
C ILE A 24 37.23 44.35 9.64
N ALA A 25 38.12 44.67 8.69
CA ALA A 25 38.03 44.17 7.32
C ALA A 25 38.11 42.64 7.25
N VAL A 26 38.99 42.01 8.04
CA VAL A 26 39.09 40.54 8.14
C VAL A 26 37.81 39.94 8.72
N LEU A 27 37.25 40.51 9.79
CA LEU A 27 36.00 40.04 10.40
C LEU A 27 34.82 40.16 9.43
N ILE A 28 34.73 41.27 8.69
CA ILE A 28 33.71 41.48 7.66
C ILE A 28 33.84 40.40 6.56
N TYR A 29 35.06 40.13 6.09
CA TYR A 29 35.29 39.09 5.09
C TYR A 29 34.84 37.71 5.57
N ILE A 30 35.20 37.32 6.79
CA ILE A 30 34.80 36.03 7.38
C ILE A 30 33.28 35.95 7.52
N TYR A 31 32.63 37.03 7.98
CA TYR A 31 31.18 37.10 8.10
C TYR A 31 30.48 36.93 6.75
N ILE A 32 30.94 37.64 5.72
CA ILE A 32 30.39 37.54 4.36
C ILE A 32 30.55 36.12 3.80
N LYS A 33 31.75 35.53 3.94
CA LYS A 33 32.03 34.17 3.47
C LYS A 33 31.10 33.15 4.13
N LYS A 34 30.97 33.19 5.47
CA LYS A 34 30.08 32.29 6.23
C LYS A 34 28.61 32.50 5.87
N ASN A 35 28.18 33.74 5.60
CA ASN A 35 26.81 34.00 5.14
C ASN A 35 26.53 33.44 3.75
N ARG A 36 27.51 33.50 2.85
CA ARG A 36 27.40 32.90 1.52
C ARG A 36 27.25 31.38 1.61
N GLU A 37 28.09 30.71 2.38
CA GLU A 37 28.00 29.26 2.61
C GLU A 37 26.64 28.85 3.21
N ARG A 38 26.13 29.63 4.18
CA ARG A 38 24.78 29.42 4.74
C ARG A 38 23.67 29.60 3.70
N ARG A 39 23.81 30.56 2.79
CA ARG A 39 22.82 30.78 1.73
C ARG A 39 22.85 29.62 0.73
N GLU A 40 24.02 29.18 0.31
CA GLU A 40 24.17 28.07 -0.62
C GLU A 40 23.62 26.76 -0.04
N THR A 41 23.88 26.49 1.25
CA THR A 41 23.30 25.33 1.94
C THR A 41 21.78 25.43 2.09
N MET A 42 21.25 26.61 2.41
CA MET A 42 19.80 26.84 2.47
C MET A 42 19.12 26.60 1.13
N GLU A 43 19.70 27.06 0.02
CA GLU A 43 19.13 26.83 -1.31
C GLU A 43 19.15 25.34 -1.69
N ARG A 44 20.21 24.59 -1.37
CA ARG A 44 20.24 23.13 -1.57
C ARG A 44 19.15 22.44 -0.76
N LEU A 45 19.01 22.77 0.53
CA LEU A 45 17.98 22.20 1.38
C LEU A 45 16.56 22.46 0.86
N LYS A 46 16.30 23.64 0.31
CA LYS A 46 15.00 23.94 -0.31
C LYS A 46 14.73 23.04 -1.51
N THR A 47 15.72 22.85 -2.38
CA THR A 47 15.59 21.93 -3.52
C THR A 47 15.32 20.51 -3.06
N ASP A 48 16.11 20.00 -2.10
CA ASP A 48 15.93 18.66 -1.54
C ASP A 48 14.54 18.48 -0.93
N MET A 49 14.02 19.50 -0.23
CA MET A 49 12.68 19.47 0.34
C MET A 49 11.57 19.36 -0.72
N VAL A 50 11.73 20.04 -1.87
CA VAL A 50 10.79 19.93 -2.98
C VAL A 50 10.82 18.53 -3.57
N GLU A 51 12.00 17.99 -3.84
CA GLU A 51 12.17 16.64 -4.40
C GLU A 51 11.60 15.55 -3.46
N ILE A 52 11.86 15.68 -2.16
CA ILE A 52 11.28 14.79 -1.14
C ILE A 52 9.76 14.91 -1.12
N GLY A 53 9.21 16.13 -1.20
CA GLY A 53 7.77 16.37 -1.23
C GLY A 53 7.10 15.71 -2.43
N GLU A 54 7.72 15.79 -3.62
CA GLU A 54 7.24 15.10 -4.82
C GLU A 54 7.34 13.57 -4.68
N GLY A 55 8.44 13.07 -4.10
CA GLY A 55 8.61 11.65 -3.79
C GLY A 55 7.52 11.13 -2.87
N GLN A 56 7.20 11.87 -1.81
CA GLN A 56 6.11 11.52 -0.89
C GLN A 56 4.76 11.53 -1.58
N LYS A 57 4.50 12.48 -2.49
CA LYS A 57 3.25 12.50 -3.28
C LYS A 57 3.12 11.25 -4.14
N ARG A 58 4.18 10.84 -4.85
CA ARG A 58 4.19 9.61 -5.66
C ARG A 58 3.94 8.37 -4.81
N ILE A 59 4.56 8.29 -3.63
CA ILE A 59 4.36 7.16 -2.70
C ILE A 59 2.90 7.09 -2.24
N ARG A 60 2.29 8.23 -1.88
CA ARG A 60 0.89 8.25 -1.44
C ARG A 60 -0.07 7.81 -2.54
N GLU A 61 0.16 8.23 -3.78
CA GLU A 61 -0.67 7.79 -4.91
C GLU A 61 -0.50 6.29 -5.17
N GLY A 62 0.74 5.79 -5.20
CA GLY A 62 0.99 4.35 -5.34
C GLY A 62 0.34 3.52 -4.23
N GLN A 63 0.36 4.00 -2.98
CA GLN A 63 -0.33 3.35 -1.86
C GLN A 63 -1.86 3.33 -2.05
N ARG A 64 -2.44 4.38 -2.62
CA ARG A 64 -3.87 4.45 -2.93
C ARG A 64 -4.26 3.44 -4.00
N GLU A 65 -3.50 3.40 -5.10
CA GLU A 65 -3.73 2.44 -6.18
C GLU A 65 -3.62 0.99 -5.69
N ILE A 66 -2.61 0.69 -4.88
CA ILE A 66 -2.42 -0.63 -4.29
C ILE A 66 -3.63 -0.99 -3.42
N ARG A 67 -4.11 -0.08 -2.57
CA ARG A 67 -5.29 -0.33 -1.73
C ARG A 67 -6.53 -0.66 -2.57
N GLN A 68 -6.79 0.09 -3.63
CA GLN A 68 -7.93 -0.16 -4.52
C GLN A 68 -7.86 -1.55 -5.16
N LYS A 69 -6.68 -1.95 -5.64
CA LYS A 69 -6.48 -3.31 -6.19
C LYS A 69 -6.71 -4.40 -5.16
N PHE A 70 -6.28 -4.19 -3.91
CA PHE A 70 -6.55 -5.14 -2.83
C PHE A 70 -8.05 -5.25 -2.51
N GLU A 71 -8.78 -4.14 -2.51
CA GLU A 71 -10.24 -4.14 -2.30
C GLU A 71 -10.97 -4.92 -3.42
N GLU A 72 -10.55 -4.76 -4.68
CA GLU A 72 -11.05 -5.54 -5.82
C GLU A 72 -10.78 -7.04 -5.66
N ILE A 73 -9.52 -7.41 -5.36
CA ILE A 73 -9.11 -8.81 -5.13
C ILE A 73 -9.92 -9.44 -3.98
N GLU A 74 -10.11 -8.71 -2.88
CA GLU A 74 -10.92 -9.20 -1.75
C GLU A 74 -12.38 -9.43 -2.15
N SER A 75 -12.94 -8.58 -3.00
CA SER A 75 -14.30 -8.74 -3.51
C SER A 75 -14.43 -9.99 -4.38
N GLU A 76 -13.50 -10.18 -5.32
CA GLU A 76 -13.45 -11.38 -6.17
C GLU A 76 -13.29 -12.65 -5.33
N CYS A 77 -12.40 -12.62 -4.32
CA CYS A 77 -12.18 -13.74 -3.42
C CYS A 77 -13.45 -14.11 -2.62
N ARG A 78 -14.27 -13.13 -2.24
CA ARG A 78 -15.58 -13.39 -1.61
C ARG A 78 -16.55 -14.08 -2.58
N SER A 79 -16.65 -13.59 -3.83
CA SER A 79 -17.49 -14.21 -4.86
C SER A 79 -17.07 -15.65 -5.14
N LEU A 80 -15.77 -15.86 -5.38
CA LEU A 80 -15.18 -17.18 -5.63
C LEU A 80 -15.45 -18.16 -4.48
N LYS A 81 -15.36 -17.69 -3.23
CA LYS A 81 -15.67 -18.51 -2.05
C LYS A 81 -17.14 -18.93 -2.03
N GLU A 82 -18.06 -18.00 -2.30
CA GLU A 82 -19.49 -18.29 -2.34
C GLU A 82 -19.84 -19.27 -3.47
N GLU A 83 -19.31 -19.04 -4.67
CA GLU A 83 -19.46 -19.95 -5.82
C GLU A 83 -18.92 -21.34 -5.50
N THR A 84 -17.73 -21.43 -4.90
CA THR A 84 -17.13 -22.71 -4.52
C THR A 84 -17.98 -23.44 -3.49
N MET A 85 -18.52 -22.73 -2.49
CA MET A 85 -19.42 -23.33 -1.50
C MET A 85 -20.72 -23.85 -2.13
N ASN A 86 -21.26 -23.11 -3.10
CA ASN A 86 -22.45 -23.54 -3.85
C ASN A 86 -22.17 -24.79 -4.70
N ILE A 87 -21.02 -24.83 -5.39
CA ILE A 87 -20.58 -25.99 -6.16
C ILE A 87 -20.38 -27.20 -5.25
N ALA A 88 -19.71 -27.02 -4.10
CA ALA A 88 -19.50 -28.10 -3.14
C ALA A 88 -20.83 -28.67 -2.64
N LYS A 89 -21.78 -27.81 -2.26
CA LYS A 89 -23.12 -28.21 -1.85
C LYS A 89 -23.86 -28.96 -2.97
N GLN A 90 -23.76 -28.49 -4.22
CA GLN A 90 -24.34 -29.20 -5.37
C GLN A 90 -23.68 -30.56 -5.61
N SER A 91 -22.37 -30.65 -5.43
CA SER A 91 -21.60 -31.90 -5.53
C SER A 91 -22.09 -32.93 -4.52
N ASP A 92 -22.32 -32.53 -3.27
CA ASP A 92 -22.85 -33.42 -2.22
C ASP A 92 -24.23 -33.97 -2.58
N TYR A 93 -25.15 -33.12 -3.06
CA TYR A 93 -26.45 -33.58 -3.54
C TYR A 93 -26.34 -34.53 -4.73
N ASN A 94 -25.44 -34.25 -5.67
CA ASN A 94 -25.22 -35.11 -6.82
C ASN A 94 -24.67 -36.47 -6.40
N GLN A 95 -23.79 -36.53 -5.40
CA GLN A 95 -23.30 -37.79 -4.84
C GLN A 95 -24.43 -38.62 -4.23
N ILE A 96 -25.33 -38.00 -3.46
CA ILE A 96 -26.51 -38.68 -2.91
C ILE A 96 -27.37 -39.27 -4.05
N ARG A 97 -27.63 -38.49 -5.10
CA ARG A 97 -28.42 -38.94 -6.26
C ARG A 97 -27.76 -40.10 -6.99
N ILE A 98 -26.46 -40.02 -7.24
CA ILE A 98 -25.69 -41.08 -7.88
C ILE A 98 -25.77 -42.37 -7.04
N ASN A 99 -25.60 -42.27 -5.71
CA ASN A 99 -25.71 -43.42 -4.81
C ASN A 99 -27.10 -44.05 -4.81
N LEU A 100 -28.16 -43.23 -4.85
CA LEU A 100 -29.54 -43.72 -5.00
C LEU A 100 -29.74 -44.42 -6.36
N MET A 101 -29.25 -43.83 -7.44
CA MET A 101 -29.31 -44.43 -8.79
C MET A 101 -28.61 -45.80 -8.82
N PHE A 102 -27.41 -45.92 -8.23
CA PHE A 102 -26.72 -47.21 -8.11
C PHE A 102 -27.51 -48.22 -7.27
N SER A 103 -28.10 -47.77 -6.15
CA SER A 103 -28.89 -48.64 -5.28
C SER A 103 -30.16 -49.15 -5.99
N ILE A 104 -30.80 -48.33 -6.81
CA ILE A 104 -31.94 -48.73 -7.65
C ILE A 104 -31.53 -49.79 -8.66
N LEU A 105 -30.40 -49.58 -9.36
CA LEU A 105 -29.90 -50.56 -10.33
C LEU A 105 -29.64 -51.91 -9.67
N LYS A 106 -29.01 -51.90 -8.49
CA LYS A 106 -28.76 -53.12 -7.71
C LYS A 106 -30.06 -53.80 -7.25
N ALA A 107 -31.03 -53.05 -6.73
CA ALA A 107 -32.32 -53.61 -6.32
C ALA A 107 -33.08 -54.25 -7.49
N ARG A 108 -32.96 -53.67 -8.69
CA ARG A 108 -33.52 -54.25 -9.92
C ARG A 108 -32.80 -55.51 -10.36
N GLU A 109 -31.47 -55.54 -10.29
CA GLU A 109 -30.65 -56.73 -10.53
C GLU A 109 -31.04 -57.88 -9.59
N ASP A 110 -31.28 -57.56 -8.32
CA ASP A 110 -31.74 -58.51 -7.28
C ASP A 110 -33.24 -58.87 -7.41
N ASN A 111 -33.95 -58.41 -8.44
CA ASN A 111 -35.41 -58.57 -8.64
C ASN A 111 -36.28 -58.03 -7.48
N ASN A 112 -35.75 -57.15 -6.64
CA ASN A 112 -36.49 -56.50 -5.55
C ASN A 112 -37.14 -55.19 -6.03
N PHE A 113 -38.21 -55.33 -6.81
CA PHE A 113 -38.92 -54.19 -7.41
C PHE A 113 -39.56 -53.27 -6.37
N ALA A 114 -40.09 -53.80 -5.27
CA ALA A 114 -40.66 -52.98 -4.20
C ALA A 114 -39.63 -52.04 -3.57
N HIS A 115 -38.39 -52.53 -3.36
CA HIS A 115 -37.31 -51.69 -2.85
C HIS A 115 -36.81 -50.69 -3.91
N ALA A 116 -36.72 -51.10 -5.16
CA ALA A 116 -36.36 -50.20 -6.27
C ALA A 116 -37.36 -49.05 -6.44
N ASP A 117 -38.67 -49.31 -6.29
CA ASP A 117 -39.71 -48.30 -6.34
C ASP A 117 -39.61 -47.32 -5.16
N HIS A 118 -39.36 -47.82 -3.96
CA HIS A 118 -39.12 -46.97 -2.79
C HIS A 118 -37.92 -46.03 -2.99
N LEU A 119 -36.78 -46.56 -3.45
CA LEU A 119 -35.59 -45.76 -3.74
C LEU A 119 -35.83 -44.74 -4.88
N THR A 120 -36.66 -45.09 -5.87
CA THR A 120 -37.06 -44.17 -6.94
C THR A 120 -37.90 -43.01 -6.39
N GLY A 121 -38.76 -43.27 -5.41
CA GLY A 121 -39.48 -42.24 -4.66
C GLY A 121 -38.51 -41.28 -3.95
N LEU A 122 -37.55 -41.83 -3.19
CA LEU A 122 -36.52 -41.03 -2.49
C LEU A 122 -35.68 -40.18 -3.46
N LEU A 123 -35.31 -40.73 -4.62
CA LEU A 123 -34.58 -39.98 -5.64
C LEU A 123 -35.39 -38.80 -6.16
N ARG A 124 -36.71 -38.96 -6.35
CA ARG A 124 -37.60 -37.87 -6.78
C ARG A 124 -37.65 -36.75 -5.74
N GLU A 125 -37.81 -37.09 -4.46
CA GLU A 125 -37.78 -36.12 -3.37
C GLU A 125 -36.44 -35.36 -3.31
N GLU A 126 -35.31 -36.03 -3.50
CA GLU A 126 -33.99 -35.38 -3.55
C GLU A 126 -33.77 -34.51 -4.79
N MET A 127 -34.46 -34.80 -5.89
CA MET A 127 -34.46 -33.93 -7.07
C MET A 127 -35.22 -32.63 -6.80
N GLU A 128 -36.38 -32.72 -6.15
CA GLU A 128 -37.26 -31.59 -5.81
C GLU A 128 -36.62 -30.61 -4.80
N LYS A 129 -35.87 -31.12 -3.81
CA LYS A 129 -35.19 -30.30 -2.79
C LYS A 129 -34.18 -29.29 -3.36
N GLN A 130 -33.64 -29.53 -4.56
CA GLN A 130 -32.60 -28.69 -5.15
C GLN A 130 -33.14 -27.61 -6.10
N GLU A 131 -34.32 -27.82 -6.70
CA GLU A 131 -34.96 -26.83 -7.57
C GLU A 131 -35.40 -25.58 -6.81
N GLN A 132 -35.75 -25.71 -5.52
CA GLN A 132 -36.10 -24.59 -4.65
C GLN A 132 -34.88 -23.79 -4.15
N GLY A 133 -33.67 -24.30 -4.35
CA GLY A 133 -32.42 -23.72 -3.86
C GLY A 133 -31.57 -23.00 -4.91
N LYS A 134 -32.09 -22.74 -6.11
CA LYS A 134 -31.39 -21.96 -7.15
C LYS A 134 -31.58 -20.45 -6.89
N PRO A 135 -30.58 -19.71 -6.36
CA PRO A 135 -30.55 -18.27 -6.62
C PRO A 135 -30.44 -18.10 -8.14
N GLY A 136 -31.32 -17.28 -8.70
CA GLY A 136 -31.29 -16.96 -10.13
C GLY A 136 -29.92 -16.42 -10.51
N LEU A 137 -29.19 -17.16 -11.34
CA LEU A 137 -28.08 -16.63 -12.11
C LEU A 137 -28.69 -15.68 -13.14
N VAL A 138 -28.88 -14.43 -12.73
CA VAL A 138 -29.04 -13.29 -13.63
C VAL A 138 -27.66 -12.67 -13.75
N GLY A 139 -27.02 -12.93 -14.89
CA GLY A 139 -25.78 -12.34 -15.37
C GLY A 139 -25.73 -12.57 -16.86
#